data_AF-A0ABD2IG37-F1
#
_entry.id   AF-A0ABD2IG37-F1
#
_cell.length_a   1.000
_cell.length_b   1.000
_cell.length_c   1.000
_cell.angle_alpha   90.00
_cell.angle_beta   90.00
_cell.angle_gamma   90.00
#
_symmetry.space_group_name_H-M   'P 1'
#
loop_
_entity.id
_entity.type
_entity.pdbx_description
1 polymer ?
#
loop_
_entity_poly.entity_id
_entity_poly.type
_entity_poly.pdbx_seq_one_letter_code
_entity_poly.pdbx_strand_id
1 'polypeptide(L)'
;MSNAAQLLWRINARKAILGQIGTVLASILFLLVISVQRVDPLTAGVGQVVIKRFSKEQCKFNPCLNGGKCIPGKTSCDCPSGWMGKYCHRRCRNIYQSCDRWAMEEKCELVRTQTNFFDINCAVSCKLCSPDPSIKLTPIPLAPALEPLQFMMGKWYSQASKGLRYPTDMVAGEYEEMLDISPAQVPMFGPPSLNLTSTCWHQNDMRVTHGFITLKPNSNPPEVAILSTGNEGLNMIELGTLQNHAVTLNISYMQVHPSLNNEVLPLGATRRFKRSGQFLEMTVAKLFPNNKISQFKKMFRKVRNYPF
;
A
#
# COMPACT_ATOMS: atom_id res chain seq x y z
N MET A 1 -6.20 -32.47 -78.22
CA MET A 1 -6.96 -32.69 -76.96
C MET A 1 -6.46 -31.73 -75.86
N SER A 2 -6.71 -30.43 -75.95
CA SER A 2 -6.09 -29.44 -75.03
C SER A 2 -6.95 -28.24 -74.60
N ASN A 3 -8.24 -28.16 -74.94
CA ASN A 3 -9.03 -26.93 -74.66
C ASN A 3 -10.25 -27.09 -73.72
N ALA A 4 -10.56 -28.30 -73.24
CA ALA A 4 -11.68 -28.50 -72.29
C ALA A 4 -11.23 -28.47 -70.81
N ALA A 5 -10.00 -28.91 -70.50
CA ALA A 5 -9.50 -28.99 -69.13
C ALA A 5 -9.08 -27.63 -68.52
N GLN A 6 -8.63 -26.67 -69.35
CA GLN A 6 -8.22 -25.34 -68.87
C GLN A 6 -9.41 -24.41 -68.54
N LEU A 7 -10.58 -24.62 -69.17
CA LEU A 7 -11.78 -23.81 -68.90
C LEU A 7 -12.46 -24.22 -67.59
N LEU A 8 -12.48 -25.52 -67.28
CA LEU A 8 -13.03 -26.07 -66.03
C LEU A 8 -12.22 -25.65 -64.78
N TRP A 9 -10.89 -25.49 -64.91
CA TRP A 9 -10.05 -25.03 -63.79
C TRP A 9 -10.28 -23.54 -63.44
N ARG A 10 -10.47 -22.67 -64.45
CA ARG A 10 -10.74 -21.23 -64.24
C ARG A 10 -12.11 -20.95 -63.61
N ILE A 11 -13.12 -21.79 -63.89
CA ILE A 11 -14.47 -21.65 -63.31
C ILE A 11 -14.48 -22.10 -61.83
N ASN A 12 -13.78 -23.19 -61.50
CA ASN A 12 -13.67 -23.68 -60.12
C ASN A 12 -12.82 -22.75 -59.24
N ALA A 13 -11.75 -22.13 -59.77
CA ALA A 13 -10.96 -21.15 -59.04
C ALA A 13 -11.75 -19.87 -58.70
N ARG A 14 -12.63 -19.40 -59.61
CA ARG A 14 -13.52 -18.25 -59.33
C ARG A 14 -14.60 -18.54 -58.28
N LYS A 15 -15.15 -19.77 -58.23
CA LYS A 15 -16.11 -20.17 -57.18
C LYS A 15 -15.47 -20.26 -55.79
N ALA A 16 -14.21 -20.70 -55.69
CA ALA A 16 -13.49 -20.78 -54.41
C ALA A 16 -13.15 -19.38 -53.83
N ILE A 17 -12.79 -18.43 -54.70
CA ILE A 17 -12.43 -17.07 -54.28
C ILE A 17 -13.67 -16.24 -53.85
N LEU A 18 -14.81 -16.41 -54.52
CA LEU A 18 -16.07 -15.77 -54.08
C LEU A 18 -16.61 -16.33 -52.75
N GLY A 19 -16.38 -17.62 -52.45
CA GLY A 19 -16.77 -18.24 -51.18
C GLY A 19 -15.95 -17.78 -49.97
N GLN A 20 -14.65 -17.48 -50.17
CA GLN A 20 -13.78 -16.97 -49.09
C GLN A 20 -13.97 -15.47 -48.81
N ILE A 21 -14.41 -14.67 -49.79
CA ILE A 21 -14.70 -13.24 -49.57
C ILE A 21 -16.01 -13.06 -48.80
N GLY A 22 -17.01 -13.95 -49.01
CA GLY A 22 -18.28 -13.92 -48.29
C GLY A 22 -18.18 -14.25 -46.79
N THR A 23 -17.28 -15.16 -46.40
CA THR A 23 -17.08 -15.54 -44.99
C THR A 23 -16.25 -14.51 -44.21
N VAL A 24 -15.31 -13.83 -44.87
CA VAL A 24 -14.51 -12.75 -44.25
C VAL A 24 -15.36 -11.49 -44.05
N LEU A 25 -16.23 -11.12 -45.01
CA LEU A 25 -17.14 -9.98 -44.87
C LEU A 25 -18.23 -10.23 -43.80
N ALA A 26 -18.75 -11.47 -43.68
CA ALA A 26 -19.69 -11.83 -42.62
C ALA A 26 -19.03 -11.79 -41.23
N SER A 27 -17.76 -12.16 -41.12
CA SER A 27 -17.01 -12.13 -39.85
C SER A 27 -16.62 -10.71 -39.42
N ILE A 28 -16.31 -9.82 -40.37
CA ILE A 28 -16.02 -8.40 -40.12
C ILE A 28 -17.30 -7.64 -39.74
N LEU A 29 -18.46 -7.95 -40.35
CA LEU A 29 -19.75 -7.41 -39.90
C LEU A 29 -20.16 -7.95 -38.52
N PHE A 30 -19.89 -9.22 -38.21
CA PHE A 30 -20.17 -9.77 -36.87
C PHE A 30 -19.28 -9.16 -35.78
N LEU A 31 -18.03 -8.81 -36.09
CA LEU A 31 -17.11 -8.10 -35.18
C LEU A 31 -17.44 -6.61 -35.03
N LEU A 32 -17.99 -5.96 -36.06
CA LEU A 32 -18.47 -4.57 -36.00
C LEU A 32 -19.84 -4.42 -35.30
N VAL A 33 -20.67 -5.47 -35.26
CA VAL A 33 -21.97 -5.46 -34.57
C VAL A 33 -21.85 -5.80 -33.06
N ILE A 34 -20.73 -6.37 -32.60
CA ILE A 34 -20.50 -6.69 -31.17
C ILE A 34 -19.82 -5.55 -30.40
N SER A 35 -19.41 -4.45 -31.05
CA SER A 35 -18.70 -3.34 -30.40
C SER A 35 -19.52 -2.05 -30.16
N VAL A 36 -20.86 -2.12 -30.19
CA VAL A 36 -21.72 -1.03 -29.70
C VAL A 36 -22.59 -1.50 -28.53
N GLN A 37 -21.94 -1.97 -27.46
CA GLN A 37 -22.53 -1.76 -26.14
C GLN A 37 -22.19 -0.32 -25.75
N ARG A 38 -23.21 0.54 -25.72
CA ARG A 38 -23.15 1.80 -24.97
C ARG A 38 -22.69 1.43 -23.56
N VAL A 39 -21.44 1.74 -23.23
CA VAL A 39 -21.05 1.89 -21.84
C VAL A 39 -21.67 3.21 -21.44
N ASP A 40 -22.89 3.16 -20.92
CA ASP A 40 -23.51 4.32 -20.30
C ASP A 40 -22.55 4.80 -19.18
N PRO A 41 -22.00 6.03 -19.23
CA PRO A 41 -21.06 6.50 -18.21
C PRO A 41 -21.72 6.78 -16.85
N LEU A 42 -22.98 6.39 -16.64
CA LEU A 42 -23.81 6.82 -15.51
C LEU A 42 -23.92 5.81 -14.37
N THR A 43 -23.05 4.80 -14.32
CA THR A 43 -22.86 4.00 -13.09
C THR A 43 -21.40 3.95 -12.65
N ALA A 44 -20.71 5.08 -12.71
CA ALA A 44 -19.73 5.37 -11.66
C ALA A 44 -20.52 5.46 -10.36
N GLY A 45 -20.58 4.34 -9.62
CA GLY A 45 -21.26 4.27 -8.33
C GLY A 45 -20.79 5.45 -7.49
N VAL A 46 -21.71 6.37 -7.21
CA VAL A 46 -21.51 7.41 -6.20
C VAL A 46 -21.30 6.63 -4.91
N GLY A 47 -20.03 6.44 -4.53
CA GLY A 47 -19.69 5.89 -3.23
C GLY A 47 -20.32 6.80 -2.20
N GLN A 48 -21.45 6.37 -1.63
CA GLN A 48 -22.11 7.14 -0.58
C GLN A 48 -21.13 7.30 0.57
N VAL A 49 -20.74 8.54 0.85
CA VAL A 49 -19.86 8.88 1.97
C VAL A 49 -20.66 8.66 3.26
N VAL A 50 -20.54 7.48 3.86
CA VAL A 50 -21.21 7.15 5.13
C VAL A 50 -20.48 7.85 6.27
N ILE A 51 -21.04 8.97 6.74
CA ILE A 51 -20.53 9.71 7.91
C ILE A 51 -20.91 8.93 9.19
N LYS A 52 -19.97 8.16 9.76
CA LYS A 52 -20.17 7.41 11.00
C LYS A 52 -20.12 8.32 12.25
N ARG A 53 -21.29 8.68 12.77
CA ARG A 53 -21.51 9.40 14.04
C ARG A 53 -21.53 8.46 15.24
N PHE A 54 -21.22 8.98 16.43
CA PHE A 54 -21.29 8.23 17.69
C PHE A 54 -22.73 7.98 18.13
N SER A 55 -23.06 6.73 18.46
CA SER A 55 -24.35 6.38 19.07
C SER A 55 -24.34 6.60 20.59
N LYS A 56 -25.52 6.58 21.22
CA LYS A 56 -25.63 6.69 22.68
C LYS A 56 -24.94 5.51 23.37
N GLU A 57 -25.06 4.32 22.80
CA GLU A 57 -24.48 3.07 23.30
C GLU A 57 -22.96 3.10 23.21
N GLN A 58 -22.40 3.62 22.11
CA GLN A 58 -20.96 3.82 21.98
C GLN A 58 -20.43 4.77 23.04
N CYS A 59 -21.09 5.92 23.25
CA CYS A 59 -20.65 6.88 24.26
C CYS A 59 -20.80 6.39 25.70
N LYS A 60 -21.62 5.36 25.98
CA LYS A 60 -21.74 4.77 27.32
C LYS A 60 -20.41 4.25 27.86
N PHE A 61 -19.55 3.72 26.98
CA PHE A 61 -18.23 3.21 27.35
C PHE A 61 -17.10 4.22 27.10
N ASN A 62 -17.42 5.42 26.60
CA ASN A 62 -16.50 6.45 26.16
C ASN A 62 -15.29 5.93 25.33
N PRO A 63 -15.38 5.85 23.99
CA PRO A 63 -14.29 5.38 23.15
C PRO A 63 -13.14 6.40 23.00
N CYS A 64 -13.27 7.59 23.59
CA CYS A 64 -12.29 8.67 23.46
C CYS A 64 -11.08 8.42 24.36
N LEU A 65 -9.89 8.68 23.83
CA LEU A 65 -8.63 8.54 24.54
C LEU A 65 -8.21 9.88 25.17
N ASN A 66 -7.20 9.82 26.05
CA ASN A 66 -6.51 10.99 26.60
C ASN A 66 -7.43 12.04 27.26
N GLY A 67 -8.49 11.60 27.92
CA GLY A 67 -9.44 12.48 28.60
C GLY A 67 -10.49 13.14 27.69
N GLY A 68 -10.61 12.67 26.45
CA GLY A 68 -11.67 13.14 25.54
C GLY A 68 -13.09 12.75 26.00
N LYS A 69 -14.07 13.56 25.60
CA LYS A 69 -15.48 13.35 25.93
C LYS A 69 -16.27 12.88 24.70
N CYS A 70 -16.94 11.75 24.82
CA CYS A 70 -17.87 11.26 23.80
C CYS A 70 -19.23 11.95 23.93
N ILE A 71 -19.74 12.46 22.81
CA ILE A 71 -21.06 13.10 22.73
C ILE A 71 -21.87 12.40 21.63
N PRO A 72 -23.03 11.79 21.96
CA PRO A 72 -23.87 11.13 20.95
C PRO A 72 -24.25 12.11 19.82
N GLY A 73 -24.22 11.62 18.58
CA GLY A 73 -24.49 12.42 17.38
C GLY A 73 -23.29 13.15 16.79
N LYS A 74 -22.18 13.32 17.52
CA LYS A 74 -20.93 13.87 16.96
C LYS A 74 -20.17 12.83 16.13
N THR A 75 -19.33 13.29 15.20
CA THR A 75 -18.46 12.46 14.36
C THR A 75 -17.09 12.19 14.98
N SER A 76 -16.68 13.03 15.93
CA SER A 76 -15.42 12.95 16.67
C SER A 76 -15.63 13.30 18.15
N CYS A 77 -14.70 12.84 18.97
CA CYS A 77 -14.62 13.17 20.38
C CYS A 77 -14.34 14.67 20.57
N ASP A 78 -14.79 15.20 21.71
CA ASP A 78 -14.37 16.51 22.19
C ASP A 78 -13.04 16.37 22.91
N CYS A 79 -11.97 16.88 22.31
CA CYS A 79 -10.60 16.63 22.77
C CYS A 79 -10.08 17.76 23.65
N PRO A 80 -9.37 17.45 24.75
CA PRO A 80 -8.68 18.47 25.53
C PRO A 80 -7.53 19.10 24.73
N SER A 81 -7.01 20.21 25.25
CA SER A 81 -5.84 20.88 24.67
C SER A 81 -4.67 19.90 24.48
N GLY A 82 -3.94 20.06 23.38
CA GLY A 82 -2.85 19.19 22.98
C GLY A 82 -3.26 17.90 22.24
N TRP A 83 -4.55 17.61 22.10
CA TRP A 83 -5.06 16.39 21.46
C TRP A 83 -6.03 16.66 20.31
N MET A 84 -6.08 15.74 19.35
CA MET A 84 -6.97 15.78 18.21
C MET A 84 -7.24 14.38 17.63
N GLY A 85 -8.03 14.33 16.56
CA GLY A 85 -8.40 13.10 15.86
C GLY A 85 -9.73 12.55 16.36
N LYS A 86 -10.31 11.59 15.63
CA LYS A 86 -11.66 11.08 15.91
C LYS A 86 -11.83 10.61 17.36
N TYR A 87 -10.78 10.00 17.92
CA TYR A 87 -10.77 9.43 19.27
C TYR A 87 -9.78 10.15 20.20
N CYS A 88 -9.35 11.37 19.88
CA CYS A 88 -8.30 12.10 20.61
C CYS A 88 -6.99 11.32 20.75
N HIS A 89 -6.68 10.47 19.76
CA HIS A 89 -5.53 9.57 19.75
C HIS A 89 -4.25 10.21 19.20
N ARG A 90 -4.33 11.46 18.71
CA ARG A 90 -3.21 12.15 18.06
C ARG A 90 -2.91 13.46 18.75
N ARG A 91 -1.65 13.89 18.65
CA ARG A 91 -1.24 15.21 19.13
C ARG A 91 -1.78 16.30 18.22
N CYS A 92 -2.21 17.41 18.83
CA CYS A 92 -2.60 18.61 18.11
C CYS A 92 -1.36 19.23 17.44
N ARG A 93 -1.26 19.09 16.11
CA ARG A 93 -0.14 19.62 15.33
C ARG A 93 -0.50 19.70 13.84
N ASN A 94 0.31 20.46 13.09
CA ASN A 94 0.35 20.35 11.64
C ASN A 94 1.18 19.13 11.21
N ILE A 95 0.70 18.46 10.17
CA ILE A 95 1.34 17.30 9.56
C ILE A 95 2.23 17.73 8.39
N TYR A 96 1.73 18.66 7.57
CA TYR A 96 2.44 19.20 6.42
C TYR A 96 3.05 20.56 6.75
N GLN A 97 4.24 20.83 6.22
CA GLN A 97 4.93 22.11 6.41
C GLN A 97 4.20 23.28 5.72
N SER A 98 3.41 23.01 4.69
CA SER A 98 2.64 24.02 3.95
C SER A 98 1.34 24.46 4.63
N CYS A 99 1.01 23.92 5.81
CA CYS A 99 -0.27 24.20 6.47
C CYS A 99 -0.50 25.69 6.77
N ASP A 100 0.53 26.43 7.19
CA ASP A 100 0.40 27.86 7.48
C ASP A 100 0.09 28.66 6.21
N ARG A 101 0.77 28.33 5.10
CA ARG A 101 0.49 28.93 3.79
C ARG A 101 -0.92 28.64 3.32
N TRP A 102 -1.37 27.40 3.41
CA TRP A 102 -2.73 27.03 3.00
C TRP A 102 -3.81 27.70 3.85
N ALA A 103 -3.56 27.91 5.14
CA ALA A 103 -4.46 28.65 6.01
C ALA A 103 -4.54 30.14 5.61
N MET A 104 -3.41 30.77 5.25
CA MET A 104 -3.40 32.16 4.73
C MET A 104 -4.13 32.29 3.40
N GLU A 105 -4.09 31.26 2.55
CA GLU A 105 -4.85 31.17 1.30
C GLU A 105 -6.32 30.75 1.52
N GLU A 106 -6.82 30.80 2.77
CA GLU A 106 -8.19 30.48 3.21
C GLU A 106 -8.67 29.06 2.84
N LYS A 107 -7.75 28.14 2.53
CA LYS A 107 -8.09 26.78 2.09
C LYS A 107 -8.79 25.95 3.16
N CYS A 108 -8.60 26.27 4.44
CA CYS A 108 -9.28 25.57 5.53
C CYS A 108 -10.81 25.62 5.40
N GLU A 109 -11.37 26.78 5.02
CA GLU A 109 -12.82 26.96 4.94
C GLU A 109 -13.35 26.88 3.50
N LEU A 110 -12.62 27.43 2.52
CA LEU A 110 -13.09 27.53 1.13
C LEU A 110 -13.41 26.17 0.47
N VAL A 111 -12.67 25.12 0.84
CA VAL A 111 -12.85 23.78 0.26
C VAL A 111 -13.34 22.75 1.27
N ARG A 112 -13.81 23.20 2.45
CA ARG A 112 -14.25 22.32 3.53
C ARG A 112 -15.42 21.42 3.16
N THR A 113 -16.29 21.88 2.26
CA THR A 113 -17.41 21.10 1.71
C THR A 113 -16.97 20.04 0.70
N GLN A 114 -15.77 20.18 0.12
CA GLN A 114 -15.20 19.28 -0.88
C GLN A 114 -14.25 18.25 -0.26
N THR A 115 -13.50 18.66 0.78
CA THR A 115 -12.50 17.80 1.42
C THR A 115 -12.32 18.13 2.90
N ASN A 116 -12.04 17.11 3.68
CA ASN A 116 -11.61 17.23 5.08
C ASN A 116 -10.08 17.16 5.24
N PHE A 117 -9.32 17.25 4.13
CA PHE A 117 -7.87 17.14 4.13
C PHE A 117 -7.21 18.14 5.09
N PHE A 118 -7.60 19.41 5.02
CA PHE A 118 -7.05 20.46 5.89
C PHE A 118 -7.45 20.26 7.34
N ASP A 119 -8.69 19.79 7.59
CA ASP A 119 -9.17 19.52 8.94
C ASP A 119 -8.36 18.42 9.64
N ILE A 120 -7.93 17.43 8.87
CA ILE A 120 -7.20 16.28 9.37
C ILE A 120 -5.70 16.57 9.50
N ASN A 121 -5.12 17.39 8.62
CA ASN A 121 -3.67 17.53 8.47
C ASN A 121 -3.10 18.87 8.94
N CYS A 122 -3.91 19.92 9.03
CA CYS A 122 -3.48 21.30 9.31
C CYS A 122 -4.16 21.88 10.55
N ALA A 123 -4.29 21.06 11.60
CA ALA A 123 -5.17 21.33 12.72
C ALA A 123 -4.82 22.61 13.50
N VAL A 124 -3.53 22.95 13.62
CA VAL A 124 -3.11 24.17 14.32
C VAL A 124 -3.35 25.38 13.44
N SER A 125 -2.90 25.36 12.18
CA SER A 125 -3.09 26.49 11.26
C SER A 125 -4.57 26.79 10.99
N CYS A 126 -5.39 25.74 10.87
CA CYS A 126 -6.84 25.86 10.70
C CYS A 126 -7.60 26.05 12.03
N LYS A 127 -6.92 26.27 13.16
CA LYS A 127 -7.51 26.56 14.48
C LYS A 127 -8.51 25.50 14.99
N LEU A 128 -8.28 24.23 14.64
CA LEU A 128 -9.13 23.11 15.03
C LEU A 128 -8.75 22.51 16.39
N CYS A 129 -7.54 22.80 16.85
CA CYS A 129 -7.07 22.43 18.18
C CYS A 129 -6.00 23.42 18.63
N SER A 130 -5.75 23.46 19.94
CA SER A 130 -4.66 24.24 20.52
C SER A 130 -3.55 23.29 20.98
N PRO A 131 -2.29 23.48 20.56
CA PRO A 131 -1.18 22.64 21.01
C PRO A 131 -0.88 22.89 22.49
N ASP A 132 -0.41 21.86 23.18
CA ASP A 132 0.04 21.96 24.56
C ASP A 132 1.55 22.31 24.57
N PRO A 133 1.96 23.49 25.06
CA PRO A 133 3.36 23.93 25.02
C PRO A 133 4.27 23.11 25.94
N SER A 134 3.72 22.39 26.93
CA SER A 134 4.50 21.53 27.82
C SER A 134 5.02 20.26 27.13
N ILE A 135 4.45 19.92 25.97
CA ILE A 135 4.69 18.64 25.29
C ILE A 135 5.62 18.85 24.10
N LYS A 136 6.86 18.36 24.22
CA LYS A 136 7.82 18.35 23.11
C LYS A 136 7.49 17.24 22.11
N LEU A 137 6.92 17.62 20.97
CA LEU A 137 6.56 16.69 19.89
C LEU A 137 7.80 16.21 19.11
N THR A 138 7.67 15.03 18.50
CA THR A 138 8.70 14.53 17.57
C THR A 138 8.74 15.39 16.31
N PRO A 139 9.91 15.57 15.68
CA PRO A 139 10.02 16.38 14.47
C PRO A 139 9.15 15.84 13.32
N ILE A 140 9.12 14.53 13.15
CA ILE A 140 8.41 13.86 12.05
C ILE A 140 7.12 13.22 12.62
N PRO A 141 5.93 13.75 12.28
CA PRO A 141 4.66 13.13 12.67
C PRO A 141 4.34 11.90 11.81
N LEU A 142 3.49 11.03 12.34
CA LEU A 142 2.81 10.04 11.52
C LEU A 142 1.67 10.72 10.76
N ALA A 143 1.70 10.66 9.43
CA ALA A 143 0.61 11.18 8.62
C ALA A 143 -0.68 10.37 8.88
N PRO A 144 -1.84 11.04 9.04
CA PRO A 144 -3.12 10.37 9.33
C PRO A 144 -3.51 9.25 8.37
N ALA A 145 -3.17 9.41 7.09
CA ALA A 145 -3.42 8.39 6.07
C ALA A 145 -2.65 7.08 6.33
N LEU A 146 -1.60 7.08 7.16
CA LEU A 146 -0.76 5.92 7.47
C LEU A 146 -1.04 5.32 8.85
N GLU A 147 -1.97 5.88 9.64
CA GLU A 147 -2.40 5.33 10.94
C GLU A 147 -2.75 3.83 10.89
N PRO A 148 -3.40 3.30 9.83
CA PRO A 148 -3.69 1.86 9.76
C PRO A 148 -2.44 0.95 9.74
N LEU A 149 -1.27 1.48 9.36
CA LEU A 149 0.01 0.76 9.34
C LEU A 149 0.81 0.92 10.64
N GLN A 150 0.29 1.63 11.63
CA GLN A 150 0.98 1.90 12.90
C GLN A 150 1.42 0.62 13.63
N PHE A 151 0.73 -0.50 13.45
CA PHE A 151 1.10 -1.78 14.06
C PHE A 151 2.46 -2.33 13.57
N MET A 152 2.91 -1.91 12.39
CA MET A 152 4.23 -2.27 11.83
C MET A 152 5.33 -1.33 12.30
N MET A 153 5.00 -0.14 12.80
CA MET A 153 5.98 0.87 13.17
C MET A 153 6.81 0.45 14.40
N GLY A 154 8.09 0.73 14.31
CA GLY A 154 9.08 0.44 15.35
C GLY A 154 10.38 -0.09 14.76
N LYS A 155 11.36 -0.23 15.64
CA LYS A 155 12.59 -0.96 15.36
C LYS A 155 12.44 -2.36 15.92
N TRP A 156 12.64 -3.36 15.08
CA TRP A 156 12.30 -4.75 15.31
C TRP A 156 13.53 -5.63 15.09
N TYR A 157 13.81 -6.53 16.02
CA TYR A 157 14.96 -7.43 15.94
C TYR A 157 14.51 -8.87 15.84
N SER A 158 15.23 -9.69 15.09
CA SER A 158 15.03 -11.13 15.05
C SER A 158 16.32 -11.87 14.70
N GLN A 159 16.55 -12.99 15.36
CA GLN A 159 17.65 -13.91 15.07
C GLN A 159 17.08 -15.16 14.39
N ALA A 160 17.65 -15.53 13.25
CA ALA A 160 17.22 -16.67 12.47
C ALA A 160 18.27 -17.78 12.53
N SER A 161 17.84 -19.00 12.88
CA SER A 161 18.68 -20.21 12.93
C SER A 161 18.74 -20.97 11.60
N LYS A 162 18.18 -20.39 10.55
CA LYS A 162 18.22 -20.87 9.16
C LYS A 162 18.56 -19.67 8.28
N GLY A 163 19.24 -19.90 7.16
CA GLY A 163 19.52 -18.87 6.15
C GLY A 163 18.28 -18.34 5.40
N LEU A 164 17.06 -18.74 5.82
CA LEU A 164 15.82 -18.38 5.14
C LEU A 164 15.50 -16.89 5.34
N ARG A 165 15.63 -16.12 4.26
CA ARG A 165 15.42 -14.67 4.22
C ARG A 165 14.58 -14.26 3.01
N TYR A 166 14.02 -13.05 3.11
CA TYR A 166 13.29 -12.39 2.03
C TYR A 166 14.08 -11.20 1.45
N PRO A 167 14.16 -11.04 0.10
CA PRO A 167 13.69 -11.97 -0.93
C PRO A 167 14.66 -13.14 -1.16
N THR A 168 15.95 -12.89 -1.01
CA THR A 168 17.07 -13.83 -1.19
C THR A 168 17.48 -14.43 0.15
N ASP A 169 17.93 -15.68 0.13
CA ASP A 169 18.44 -16.36 1.31
C ASP A 169 19.86 -15.89 1.67
N MET A 170 20.21 -15.99 2.94
CA MET A 170 21.60 -15.83 3.40
C MET A 170 22.39 -17.07 3.02
N VAL A 171 23.66 -16.88 2.68
CA VAL A 171 24.58 -18.02 2.41
C VAL A 171 24.86 -18.76 3.71
N ALA A 172 25.01 -18.01 4.80
CA ALA A 172 25.13 -18.58 6.13
C ALA A 172 23.83 -19.29 6.56
N GLY A 173 24.00 -20.36 7.35
CA GLY A 173 22.89 -21.10 7.95
C GLY A 173 22.15 -20.35 9.05
N GLU A 174 22.60 -19.16 9.45
CA GLU A 174 21.99 -18.33 10.47
C GLU A 174 22.32 -16.85 10.23
N TYR A 175 21.52 -15.95 10.77
CA TYR A 175 21.76 -14.51 10.67
C TYR A 175 20.92 -13.71 11.66
N GLU A 176 21.31 -12.46 11.88
CA GLU A 176 20.52 -11.49 12.63
C GLU A 176 19.89 -10.46 11.68
N GLU A 177 18.71 -9.96 12.05
CA GLU A 177 18.01 -8.94 11.28
C GLU A 177 17.43 -7.85 12.17
N MET A 178 17.63 -6.61 11.72
CA MET A 178 17.00 -5.41 12.24
C MET A 178 16.08 -4.83 11.17
N LEU A 179 14.78 -4.84 11.44
CA LEU A 179 13.76 -4.21 10.61
C LEU A 179 13.31 -2.90 11.27
N ASP A 180 13.61 -1.78 10.64
CA ASP A 180 13.25 -0.44 11.08
C ASP A 180 12.14 0.13 10.19
N ILE A 181 10.97 0.36 10.78
CA ILE A 181 9.83 1.00 10.12
C ILE A 181 9.51 2.27 10.87
N SER A 182 9.83 3.41 10.28
CA SER A 182 9.73 4.73 10.90
C SER A 182 8.87 5.69 10.07
N PRO A 183 8.33 6.75 10.67
CA PRO A 183 7.75 7.86 9.91
C PRO A 183 8.75 8.43 8.90
N ALA A 184 8.28 8.80 7.72
CA ALA A 184 9.04 9.57 6.74
C ALA A 184 8.59 11.04 6.76
N GLN A 185 9.45 11.94 6.30
CA GLN A 185 9.06 13.33 6.12
C GLN A 185 7.96 13.43 5.08
N VAL A 186 6.90 14.16 5.41
CA VAL A 186 5.73 14.32 4.56
C VAL A 186 6.10 15.22 3.38
N PRO A 187 5.95 14.78 2.13
CA PRO A 187 6.27 15.62 0.98
C PRO A 187 5.27 16.77 0.87
N MET A 188 5.68 17.86 0.20
CA MET A 188 4.79 19.00 -0.05
C MET A 188 3.57 18.59 -0.89
N PHE A 189 3.79 17.69 -1.85
CA PHE A 189 2.77 17.12 -2.73
C PHE A 189 2.99 15.61 -2.84
N GLY A 190 1.90 14.87 -3.02
CA GLY A 190 1.92 13.41 -3.16
C GLY A 190 1.59 12.67 -1.86
N PRO A 191 1.47 11.32 -1.94
CA PRO A 191 1.10 10.51 -0.81
C PRO A 191 2.24 10.43 0.22
N PRO A 192 1.93 10.47 1.53
CA PRO A 192 2.92 10.23 2.57
C PRO A 192 3.38 8.76 2.55
N SER A 193 4.57 8.51 3.10
CA SER A 193 5.12 7.16 3.25
C SER A 193 5.71 6.91 4.65
N LEU A 194 5.98 5.64 4.95
CA LEU A 194 6.88 5.24 6.02
C LEU A 194 8.23 4.86 5.41
N ASN A 195 9.32 5.12 6.12
CA ASN A 195 10.62 4.55 5.78
C ASN A 195 10.66 3.08 6.22
N LEU A 196 11.22 2.24 5.38
CA LEU A 196 11.55 0.86 5.68
C LEU A 196 13.07 0.69 5.52
N THR A 197 13.71 0.12 6.52
CA THR A 197 15.09 -0.34 6.41
C THR A 197 15.20 -1.73 7.02
N SER A 198 15.63 -2.72 6.25
CA SER A 198 16.01 -4.04 6.77
C SER A 198 17.53 -4.17 6.65
N THR A 199 18.18 -4.44 7.78
CA THR A 199 19.60 -4.73 7.86
C THR A 199 19.76 -6.14 8.37
N CYS A 200 20.33 -7.01 7.54
CA CYS A 200 20.64 -8.40 7.87
C CYS A 200 22.15 -8.57 7.95
N TRP A 201 22.65 -9.30 8.94
CA TRP A 201 24.08 -9.56 9.05
C TRP A 201 24.39 -10.95 9.62
N HIS A 202 25.49 -11.51 9.14
CA HIS A 202 26.17 -12.66 9.73
C HIS A 202 27.68 -12.47 9.54
N GLN A 203 28.42 -12.31 10.65
CA GLN A 203 29.85 -11.97 10.62
C GLN A 203 30.12 -10.76 9.71
N ASN A 204 30.76 -10.97 8.55
CA ASN A 204 31.12 -9.93 7.58
C ASN A 204 30.11 -9.77 6.43
N ASP A 205 29.16 -10.70 6.26
CA ASP A 205 28.08 -10.57 5.26
C ASP A 205 27.01 -9.64 5.83
N MET A 206 26.97 -8.40 5.33
CA MET A 206 25.96 -7.40 5.69
C MET A 206 25.16 -7.01 4.45
N ARG A 207 23.85 -7.16 4.56
CA ARG A 207 22.94 -6.76 3.48
C ARG A 207 21.90 -5.80 4.02
N VAL A 208 21.68 -4.75 3.25
CA VAL A 208 20.85 -3.62 3.64
C VAL A 208 19.86 -3.35 2.53
N THR A 209 18.60 -3.25 2.91
CA THR A 209 17.49 -2.89 2.02
C THR A 209 16.81 -1.66 2.59
N HIS A 210 16.72 -0.61 1.77
CA HIS A 210 15.98 0.61 2.08
C HIS A 210 14.73 0.68 1.22
N GLY A 211 13.69 1.33 1.71
CA GLY A 211 12.46 1.48 0.96
C GLY A 211 11.43 2.38 1.61
N PHE A 212 10.28 2.46 0.94
CA PHE A 212 9.14 3.24 1.38
C PHE A 212 7.87 2.39 1.36
N ILE A 213 7.05 2.54 2.40
CA ILE A 213 5.72 1.93 2.49
C ILE A 213 4.67 3.02 2.27
N THR A 214 3.79 2.84 1.31
CA THR A 214 2.66 3.75 1.05
C THR A 214 1.33 3.04 1.27
N LEU A 215 0.30 3.82 1.65
CA LEU A 215 -1.08 3.33 1.82
C LEU A 215 -2.03 4.20 1.00
N LYS A 216 -2.93 3.55 0.28
CA LYS A 216 -4.10 4.18 -0.32
C LYS A 216 -5.34 3.80 0.51
N PRO A 217 -5.79 4.66 1.43
CA PRO A 217 -6.83 4.31 2.40
C PRO A 217 -8.24 4.23 1.81
N ASN A 218 -8.47 4.88 0.65
CA ASN A 218 -9.80 5.00 0.03
C ASN A 218 -10.16 3.83 -0.90
N SER A 219 -9.39 2.75 -0.90
CA SER A 219 -9.74 1.50 -1.58
C SER A 219 -10.34 0.49 -0.60
N ASN A 220 -11.09 -0.49 -1.11
CA ASN A 220 -11.68 -1.56 -0.31
C ASN A 220 -11.27 -2.93 -0.85
N PRO A 221 -10.33 -3.65 -0.20
CA PRO A 221 -9.55 -3.26 0.99
C PRO A 221 -8.52 -2.14 0.70
N PRO A 222 -7.98 -1.47 1.74
CA PRO A 222 -6.90 -0.50 1.57
C PRO A 222 -5.66 -1.13 0.89
N GLU A 223 -5.15 -0.48 -0.15
CA GLU A 223 -4.02 -0.94 -0.95
C GLU A 223 -2.70 -0.44 -0.34
N VAL A 224 -1.72 -1.33 -0.22
CA VAL A 224 -0.38 -1.07 0.34
C VAL A 224 0.65 -1.35 -0.73
N ALA A 225 1.66 -0.49 -0.84
CA ALA A 225 2.83 -0.75 -1.68
C ALA A 225 4.13 -0.60 -0.89
N ILE A 226 5.11 -1.44 -1.19
CA ILE A 226 6.49 -1.29 -0.73
C ILE A 226 7.41 -1.20 -1.94
N LEU A 227 8.14 -0.10 -2.03
CA LEU A 227 9.22 0.09 -3.00
C LEU A 227 10.53 -0.02 -2.24
N SER A 228 11.45 -0.87 -2.69
CA SER A 228 12.71 -1.09 -1.98
C SER A 228 13.90 -1.36 -2.90
N THR A 229 15.07 -0.98 -2.42
CA THR A 229 16.37 -1.15 -3.07
C THR A 229 17.37 -1.70 -2.05
N GLY A 230 18.12 -2.72 -2.45
CA GLY A 230 19.15 -3.35 -1.61
C GLY A 230 20.56 -3.24 -2.19
N ASN A 231 21.56 -3.29 -1.30
CA ASN A 231 22.98 -3.33 -1.67
C ASN A 231 23.40 -4.63 -2.40
N GLU A 232 22.50 -5.61 -2.46
CA GLU A 232 22.61 -6.82 -3.31
C GLU A 232 22.37 -6.51 -4.81
N GLY A 233 22.08 -5.25 -5.17
CA GLY A 233 21.73 -4.88 -6.54
C GLY A 233 20.30 -5.30 -6.90
N LEU A 234 19.40 -5.32 -5.93
CA LEU A 234 18.00 -5.72 -6.07
C LEU A 234 17.08 -4.51 -5.87
N ASN A 235 16.19 -4.29 -6.83
CA ASN A 235 15.08 -3.35 -6.72
C ASN A 235 13.76 -4.12 -6.79
N MET A 236 12.82 -3.81 -5.91
CA MET A 236 11.54 -4.51 -5.84
C MET A 236 10.37 -3.54 -5.65
N ILE A 237 9.25 -3.89 -6.28
CA ILE A 237 7.94 -3.32 -5.98
C ILE A 237 7.04 -4.45 -5.53
N GLU A 238 6.48 -4.27 -4.35
CA GLU A 238 5.53 -5.19 -3.75
C GLU A 238 4.20 -4.50 -3.58
N LEU A 239 3.13 -5.13 -4.08
CA LEU A 239 1.78 -4.62 -4.00
C LEU A 239 0.91 -5.56 -3.18
N GLY A 240 -0.01 -4.99 -2.43
CA GLY A 240 -0.76 -5.75 -1.45
C GLY A 240 -1.94 -5.02 -0.87
N THR A 241 -2.55 -5.64 0.14
CA THR A 241 -3.72 -5.08 0.82
C THR A 241 -3.58 -5.20 2.33
N LEU A 242 -4.20 -4.26 3.03
CA LEU A 242 -4.35 -4.27 4.48
C LEU A 242 -5.73 -4.80 4.85
N GLN A 243 -5.78 -5.95 5.51
CA GLN A 243 -7.01 -6.57 6.00
C GLN A 243 -6.79 -7.17 7.38
N ASN A 244 -7.73 -6.97 8.30
CA ASN A 244 -7.67 -7.56 9.65
C ASN A 244 -6.35 -7.28 10.39
N HIS A 245 -5.86 -6.04 10.33
CA HIS A 245 -4.57 -5.62 10.92
C HIS A 245 -3.38 -6.46 10.44
N ALA A 246 -3.45 -6.95 9.20
CA ALA A 246 -2.37 -7.65 8.55
C ALA A 246 -2.19 -7.12 7.13
N VAL A 247 -0.94 -6.90 6.76
CA VAL A 247 -0.55 -6.48 5.41
C VAL A 247 -0.06 -7.72 4.67
N THR A 248 -0.70 -8.05 3.55
CA THR A 248 -0.26 -9.13 2.65
C THR A 248 0.22 -8.51 1.35
N LEU A 249 1.47 -8.79 0.97
CA LEU A 249 2.16 -8.22 -0.17
C LEU A 249 2.66 -9.32 -1.09
N ASN A 250 2.62 -9.06 -2.39
CA ASN A 250 3.17 -9.91 -3.44
C ASN A 250 4.21 -9.11 -4.22
N ILE A 251 5.30 -9.75 -4.63
CA ILE A 251 6.23 -9.15 -5.57
C ILE A 251 5.52 -8.96 -6.90
N SER A 252 5.39 -7.70 -7.34
CA SER A 252 4.81 -7.34 -8.64
C SER A 252 5.88 -6.98 -9.67
N TYR A 253 7.03 -6.48 -9.19
CA TYR A 253 8.17 -6.16 -10.03
C TYR A 253 9.46 -6.43 -9.29
N MET A 254 10.44 -6.98 -9.99
CA MET A 254 11.80 -7.18 -9.50
C MET A 254 12.78 -6.85 -10.62
N GLN A 255 13.77 -6.03 -10.30
CA GLN A 255 14.90 -5.73 -11.17
C GLN A 255 16.18 -6.07 -10.42
N VAL A 256 17.09 -6.76 -11.09
CA VAL A 256 18.30 -7.31 -10.48
C VAL A 256 19.53 -6.92 -11.29
N HIS A 257 20.66 -6.75 -10.62
CA HIS A 257 21.94 -6.55 -11.29
C HIS A 257 22.32 -7.81 -12.10
N PRO A 258 22.88 -7.69 -13.32
CA PRO A 258 23.15 -8.84 -14.19
C PRO A 258 24.11 -9.90 -13.60
N SER A 259 24.94 -9.53 -12.63
CA SER A 259 25.87 -10.45 -11.96
C SER A 259 25.20 -11.35 -10.92
N LEU A 260 23.92 -11.14 -10.59
CA LEU A 260 23.24 -11.89 -9.56
C LEU A 260 22.72 -13.23 -10.12
N ASN A 261 22.92 -14.31 -9.37
CA ASN A 261 22.49 -15.65 -9.82
C ASN A 261 20.96 -15.75 -9.85
N ASN A 262 20.38 -16.10 -10.99
CA ASN A 262 18.94 -16.24 -11.14
C ASN A 262 18.34 -17.41 -10.34
N GLU A 263 19.14 -18.41 -9.95
CA GLU A 263 18.66 -19.56 -9.17
C GLU A 263 18.31 -19.22 -7.72
N VAL A 264 18.93 -18.17 -7.16
CA VAL A 264 18.65 -17.71 -5.79
C VAL A 264 17.45 -16.76 -5.74
N LEU A 265 16.95 -16.33 -6.90
CA LEU A 265 15.81 -15.43 -7.03
C LEU A 265 14.50 -16.21 -7.12
N PRO A 266 13.47 -15.82 -6.35
CA PRO A 266 12.14 -16.38 -6.52
C PRO A 266 11.50 -15.85 -7.82
N LEU A 267 10.80 -16.73 -8.55
CA LEU A 267 9.89 -16.33 -9.64
C LEU A 267 8.72 -15.49 -9.13
N GLY A 268 8.31 -15.74 -7.89
CA GLY A 268 7.29 -14.99 -7.19
C GLY A 268 7.41 -15.22 -5.70
N ALA A 269 7.10 -14.20 -4.91
CA ALA A 269 7.05 -14.35 -3.47
C ALA A 269 5.94 -13.51 -2.88
N THR A 270 5.44 -13.99 -1.75
CA THR A 270 4.45 -13.30 -0.93
C THR A 270 5.01 -13.15 0.48
N ARG A 271 4.82 -11.97 1.06
CA ARG A 271 5.11 -11.73 2.48
C ARG A 271 3.94 -11.08 3.18
N ARG A 272 3.68 -11.56 4.39
CA ARG A 272 2.56 -11.10 5.21
C ARG A 272 3.06 -10.66 6.58
N PHE A 273 2.74 -9.42 6.96
CA PHE A 273 3.01 -8.86 8.28
C PHE A 273 1.74 -8.85 9.11
N LYS A 274 1.82 -9.31 10.36
CA LYS A 274 0.73 -9.25 11.33
C LYS A 274 1.28 -9.01 12.73
N ARG A 275 0.55 -8.24 13.54
CA ARG A 275 0.83 -8.15 14.98
C ARG A 275 0.41 -9.45 15.69
N SER A 276 1.34 -10.11 16.38
CA SER A 276 1.08 -11.30 17.19
C SER A 276 1.57 -11.06 18.62
N GLY A 277 0.66 -10.59 19.48
CA GLY A 277 0.98 -10.15 20.84
C GLY A 277 2.06 -9.06 20.84
N GLN A 278 3.20 -9.35 21.46
CA GLN A 278 4.34 -8.44 21.51
C GLN A 278 5.27 -8.51 20.30
N PHE A 279 5.06 -9.44 19.37
CA PHE A 279 5.91 -9.67 18.20
C PHE A 279 5.29 -9.17 16.89
N LEU A 280 6.14 -8.70 15.98
CA LEU A 280 5.75 -8.54 14.58
C LEU A 280 6.04 -9.86 13.89
N GLU A 281 5.00 -10.54 13.42
CA GLU A 281 5.12 -11.79 12.68
C GLU A 281 5.21 -11.47 11.19
N MET A 282 6.24 -12.01 10.53
CA MET A 282 6.37 -12.04 9.09
C MET A 282 6.25 -13.48 8.60
N THR A 283 5.29 -13.76 7.72
CA THR A 283 5.19 -15.06 7.03
C THR A 283 5.54 -14.86 5.57
N VAL A 284 6.39 -15.73 5.04
CA VAL A 284 6.91 -15.63 3.67
C VAL A 284 6.66 -16.94 2.94
N ALA A 285 6.25 -16.84 1.68
CA ALA A 285 6.26 -17.94 0.73
C ALA A 285 6.99 -17.51 -0.55
N LYS A 286 7.92 -18.35 -1.03
CA LYS A 286 8.73 -18.12 -2.22
C LYS A 286 8.57 -19.28 -3.19
N LEU A 287 8.38 -18.98 -4.47
CA LEU A 287 8.36 -19.93 -5.57
C LEU A 287 9.64 -19.79 -6.39
N PHE A 288 10.36 -20.89 -6.60
CA PHE A 288 11.59 -20.95 -7.40
C PHE A 288 11.36 -21.63 -8.76
N PRO A 289 12.28 -21.47 -9.74
CA PRO A 289 12.13 -22.03 -11.10
C PRO A 289 11.88 -23.53 -11.19
N ASN A 290 12.34 -24.31 -10.22
CA ASN A 290 12.15 -25.77 -10.15
C ASN A 290 10.84 -26.18 -9.43
N ASN A 291 9.84 -25.29 -9.35
CA ASN A 291 8.62 -25.46 -8.58
C ASN A 291 8.84 -25.72 -7.08
N LYS A 292 10.05 -25.50 -6.57
CA LYS A 292 10.33 -25.56 -5.13
C LYS A 292 9.62 -24.38 -4.47
N ILE A 293 8.81 -24.70 -3.47
CA ILE A 293 8.19 -23.71 -2.61
C ILE A 293 8.94 -23.69 -1.28
N SER A 294 9.40 -22.52 -0.86
CA SER A 294 9.99 -22.30 0.45
C SER A 294 9.06 -21.43 1.28
N GLN A 295 8.68 -21.91 2.46
CA GLN A 295 7.83 -21.18 3.40
C GLN A 295 8.51 -21.08 4.75
N PHE A 296 8.46 -19.90 5.35
CA PHE A 296 8.96 -19.70 6.69
C PHE A 296 8.23 -18.57 7.40
N LYS A 297 8.31 -18.61 8.72
CA LYS A 297 7.79 -17.57 9.61
C LYS A 297 8.95 -16.98 10.39
N LYS A 298 8.96 -15.66 10.52
CA LYS A 298 9.93 -14.91 11.32
C LYS A 298 9.18 -14.06 12.35
N MET A 299 9.65 -14.13 13.59
CA MET A 299 9.11 -13.37 14.71
C MET A 299 10.10 -12.30 15.09
N PHE A 300 9.66 -11.04 15.09
CA PHE A 300 10.50 -9.92 15.50
C PHE A 300 10.07 -9.38 16.86
N ARG A 301 11.03 -9.23 17.77
CA ARG A 301 10.87 -8.54 19.05
C ARG A 301 11.02 -7.04 18.85
N LYS A 302 10.19 -6.24 19.51
CA LYS A 302 10.31 -4.78 19.43
C LYS A 302 11.48 -4.30 20.29
N VAL A 303 12.37 -3.51 19.69
CA VAL A 303 13.51 -2.87 20.35
C VAL A 303 13.23 -1.41 20.67
N ARG A 304 12.54 -0.70 19.76
CA ARG A 304 12.24 0.73 19.92
C ARG A 304 10.86 1.08 19.37
N ASN A 305 10.17 1.98 20.06
CA ASN A 305 8.96 2.63 19.57
C ASN A 305 9.30 4.00 18.97
N TYR A 306 8.56 4.39 17.94
CA TYR A 306 8.55 5.77 17.44
C TYR A 306 7.32 6.48 18.00
N PRO A 307 7.49 7.51 18.85
CA PRO A 307 6.37 8.34 19.26
C PRO A 307 5.93 9.23 18.08
N PHE A 308 4.62 9.36 17.86
CA PHE A 308 4.01 10.18 16.82
C PHE A 308 2.86 11.02 17.37
#